data_AF-A0A6A6GLH8-F1
#
_entry.id   AF-A0A6A6GLH8-F1
#
_cell.length_a   1.000
_cell.length_b   1.000
_cell.length_c   1.000
_cell.angle_alpha   90.00
_cell.angle_beta   90.00
_cell.angle_gamma   90.00
#
_symmetry.space_group_name_H-M   'P 1'
#
loop_
_entity.id
_entity.type
_entity.pdbx_description
1 polymer ?
#
loop_
_entity_poly.entity_id
_entity_poly.type
_entity_poly.pdbx_seq_one_letter_code
_entity_poly.pdbx_strand_id
1 'polypeptide(L)'
;MSDLSSYLYPHYLLLTCTPKTSLQIHYFCPDATLTITTSLSPSNLKPTAHFNPLGTFHLPTTPPLLSTYLKETLSSITSSIDPDFTTKLSTILPSSPPNPPVAPGASPEPDPPGATEQPPRLPSVDDSLETSLYVLTAFSSFPHPLLSDPDSTLQWRWHKPSSPYVQAGQWRDGVERVVEDAEWNSGRGWRLLVRVGV
;
A
#
# COMPACT_ATOMS: atom_id res chain seq x y z
N MET A 1 -20.33 -10.05 -21.80
CA MET A 1 -20.21 -10.15 -20.33
C MET A 1 -18.88 -10.81 -20.05
N SER A 2 -17.91 -10.10 -19.45
CA SER A 2 -16.64 -10.71 -19.05
C SER A 2 -16.91 -11.78 -18.01
N ASP A 3 -16.45 -13.00 -18.26
CA ASP A 3 -16.56 -14.09 -17.30
C ASP A 3 -15.71 -13.74 -16.08
N LEU A 4 -16.34 -13.65 -14.91
CA LEU A 4 -15.66 -13.36 -13.65
C LEU A 4 -14.64 -14.47 -13.31
N SER A 5 -14.77 -15.65 -13.91
CA SER A 5 -13.78 -16.73 -13.86
C SER A 5 -12.42 -16.35 -14.45
N SER A 6 -12.35 -15.30 -15.27
CA SER A 6 -11.09 -14.85 -15.89
C SER A 6 -10.22 -13.96 -14.98
N TYR A 7 -10.75 -13.48 -13.84
CA TYR A 7 -10.04 -12.60 -12.91
C TYR A 7 -9.24 -13.42 -11.89
N LEU A 8 -8.17 -14.05 -12.35
CA LEU A 8 -7.38 -15.01 -11.57
C LEU A 8 -6.01 -14.47 -11.13
N TYR A 9 -5.54 -13.38 -11.71
CA TYR A 9 -4.17 -12.91 -11.50
C TYR A 9 -4.14 -11.90 -10.35
N PRO A 10 -3.41 -12.19 -9.25
CA PRO A 10 -3.32 -11.30 -8.11
C PRO A 10 -2.38 -10.13 -8.38
N HIS A 11 -2.80 -8.94 -7.95
CA HIS A 11 -2.04 -7.70 -7.92
C HIS A 11 -2.03 -7.19 -6.47
N TYR A 12 -0.85 -7.16 -5.87
CA TYR A 12 -0.65 -6.71 -4.49
C TYR A 12 -0.54 -5.20 -4.42
N LEU A 13 -1.47 -4.59 -3.70
CA LEU A 13 -1.49 -3.18 -3.38
C LEU A 13 -0.87 -2.99 -2.00
N LEU A 14 0.09 -2.08 -1.88
CA LEU A 14 0.61 -1.65 -0.59
C LEU A 14 -0.21 -0.46 -0.11
N LEU A 15 -0.68 -0.49 1.13
CA LEU A 15 -1.46 0.57 1.73
C LEU A 15 -0.69 1.16 2.89
N THR A 16 -0.57 2.48 2.92
CA THR A 16 -0.01 3.22 4.04
C THR A 16 -1.11 4.04 4.70
N CYS A 17 -1.21 3.95 6.02
CA CYS A 17 -2.18 4.70 6.80
C CYS A 17 -1.44 5.55 7.82
N THR A 18 -1.54 6.87 7.66
CA THR A 18 -0.95 7.81 8.61
C THR A 18 -1.97 8.19 9.71
N PRO A 19 -1.53 8.49 10.93
CA PRO A 19 -2.37 9.00 12.03
C PRO A 19 -3.22 10.21 11.65
N LYS A 20 -2.78 11.01 10.67
CA LYS A 20 -3.45 12.23 10.20
C LYS A 20 -4.48 12.00 9.08
N THR A 21 -5.02 10.78 8.97
CA THR A 21 -6.34 10.43 8.38
C THR A 21 -6.47 10.16 6.87
N SER A 22 -5.37 10.01 6.13
CA SER A 22 -5.46 9.55 4.74
C SER A 22 -4.80 8.19 4.56
N LEU A 23 -5.58 7.23 4.05
CA LEU A 23 -5.07 5.98 3.53
C LEU A 23 -4.54 6.24 2.11
N GLN A 24 -3.34 5.79 1.82
CA GLN A 24 -2.76 5.87 0.48
C GLN A 24 -2.57 4.45 -0.05
N ILE A 25 -2.97 4.24 -1.29
CA ILE A 25 -2.85 2.97 -2.00
C ILE A 25 -1.77 3.12 -3.05
N HIS A 26 -0.74 2.30 -2.94
CA HIS A 26 0.41 2.29 -3.83
C HIS A 26 0.37 1.02 -4.68
N TYR A 27 0.35 1.21 -6.00
CA TYR A 27 0.54 0.17 -7.00
C TYR A 27 1.91 0.35 -7.65
N PHE A 28 2.73 -0.69 -7.61
CA PHE A 28 4.07 -0.70 -8.17
C PHE A 28 4.16 -1.60 -9.40
N CYS A 29 4.79 -1.09 -10.46
CA CYS A 29 5.25 -1.87 -11.59
C CYS A 29 6.63 -1.39 -12.05
N PRO A 30 7.36 -2.17 -12.88
CA PRO A 30 8.71 -1.84 -13.30
C PRO A 30 8.84 -0.43 -13.88
N ASP A 31 7.84 -0.01 -14.66
CA ASP A 31 7.89 1.21 -15.46
C ASP A 31 7.04 2.36 -14.89
N ALA A 32 6.18 2.09 -13.90
CA ALA A 32 5.27 3.11 -13.35
C ALA A 32 4.89 2.85 -11.89
N THR A 33 4.43 3.90 -11.22
CA THR A 33 3.86 3.82 -9.87
C THR A 33 2.63 4.69 -9.78
N LEU A 34 1.54 4.12 -9.27
CA LEU A 34 0.30 4.87 -9.01
C LEU A 34 0.09 4.96 -7.51
N THR A 35 -0.11 6.18 -7.02
CA THR A 35 -0.52 6.43 -5.63
C THR A 35 -1.90 7.07 -5.65
N ILE A 36 -2.88 6.41 -5.02
CA ILE A 36 -4.24 6.91 -4.87
C ILE A 36 -4.42 7.32 -3.41
N THR A 37 -4.71 8.59 -3.18
CA THR A 37 -5.11 9.06 -1.84
C THR A 37 -6.58 8.83 -1.66
N THR A 38 -6.97 8.29 -0.51
CA THR A 38 -8.34 7.96 -0.20
C THR A 38 -8.70 8.32 1.25
N SER A 39 -9.97 8.69 1.43
CA SER A 39 -10.68 8.89 2.70
C SER A 39 -11.10 7.59 3.39
N LEU A 40 -10.86 6.42 2.76
CA LEU A 40 -11.14 5.12 3.36
C LEU A 40 -10.32 4.91 4.62
N SER A 41 -10.92 4.29 5.63
CA SER A 41 -10.20 3.79 6.80
C SER A 41 -9.84 2.31 6.62
N PRO A 42 -8.82 1.80 7.34
CA PRO A 42 -8.54 0.36 7.38
C PRO A 42 -9.75 -0.49 7.75
N SER A 43 -10.67 0.04 8.57
CA SER A 43 -11.90 -0.66 8.96
C SER A 43 -12.85 -0.93 7.79
N ASN A 44 -12.88 -0.06 6.78
CA ASN A 44 -13.70 -0.25 5.57
C ASN A 44 -13.16 -1.39 4.69
N LEU A 45 -11.86 -1.71 4.81
CA LEU A 45 -11.21 -2.76 4.00
C LEU A 45 -11.16 -4.13 4.68
N LYS A 46 -11.33 -4.20 6.01
CA LYS A 46 -11.39 -5.47 6.77
C LYS A 46 -12.42 -6.49 6.26
N PRO A 47 -13.58 -6.10 5.71
CA PRO A 47 -14.53 -7.06 5.13
C PRO A 47 -14.02 -7.79 3.87
N THR A 48 -12.98 -7.26 3.20
CA THR A 48 -12.40 -7.89 2.02
C THR A 48 -11.67 -9.18 2.41
N ALA A 49 -11.73 -10.19 1.54
CA ALA A 49 -11.11 -11.49 1.82
C ALA A 49 -9.57 -11.47 1.81
N HIS A 50 -8.95 -10.38 1.36
CA HIS A 50 -7.52 -10.31 1.06
C HIS A 50 -6.84 -9.05 1.61
N PHE A 51 -7.35 -8.52 2.73
CA PHE A 51 -6.74 -7.42 3.46
C PHE A 51 -5.93 -7.93 4.65
N ASN A 52 -4.62 -7.68 4.63
CA ASN A 52 -3.68 -8.20 5.63
C ASN A 52 -2.85 -7.06 6.24
N PRO A 53 -2.84 -6.88 7.57
CA PRO A 53 -1.94 -5.95 8.23
C PRO A 53 -0.50 -6.49 8.19
N LEU A 54 0.46 -5.62 7.85
CA LEU A 54 1.89 -5.93 7.93
C LEU A 54 2.53 -5.45 9.23
N GLY A 55 1.97 -4.40 9.83
CA GLY A 55 2.48 -3.81 11.07
C GLY A 55 2.61 -2.30 10.97
N THR A 56 3.38 -1.73 11.90
CA THR A 56 3.59 -0.30 12.01
C THR A 56 5.07 0.03 11.86
N PHE A 57 5.38 1.04 11.05
CA PHE A 57 6.73 1.40 10.65
C PHE A 57 6.91 2.92 10.69
N HIS A 58 8.14 3.37 10.91
CA HIS A 58 8.49 4.79 10.79
C HIS A 58 8.81 5.11 9.33
N LEU A 59 7.87 5.75 8.64
CA LEU A 59 8.02 6.14 7.23
C LEU A 59 8.19 7.65 7.09
N PRO A 60 8.97 8.13 6.09
CA PRO A 60 9.04 9.55 5.79
C PRO A 60 7.68 10.05 5.31
N THR A 61 7.17 11.14 5.89
CA THR A 61 5.79 11.58 5.61
C THR A 61 5.61 12.54 4.46
N THR A 62 6.68 13.18 4.03
CA THR A 62 6.59 14.28 3.07
C THR A 62 6.73 13.72 1.65
N PRO A 63 5.70 13.79 0.78
CA PRO A 63 5.92 13.56 -0.64
C PRO A 63 6.96 14.58 -1.14
N PRO A 64 7.95 14.21 -1.97
CA PRO A 64 8.15 12.94 -2.67
C PRO A 64 8.99 11.89 -1.92
N LEU A 65 9.43 12.16 -0.69
CA LEU A 65 10.30 11.27 0.07
C LEU A 65 9.68 9.90 0.30
N LEU A 66 8.37 9.81 0.55
CA LEU A 66 7.67 8.53 0.72
C LEU A 66 7.70 7.67 -0.54
N SER A 67 7.40 8.26 -1.71
CA SER A 67 7.37 7.49 -2.96
C SER A 67 8.77 7.05 -3.38
N THR A 68 9.78 7.91 -3.18
CA THR A 68 11.18 7.55 -3.41
C THR A 68 11.63 6.47 -2.43
N TYR A 69 11.36 6.64 -1.13
CA TYR A 69 11.68 5.65 -0.11
C TYR A 69 11.06 4.30 -0.42
N LEU A 70 9.77 4.25 -0.76
CA LEU A 70 9.10 3.01 -1.14
C LEU A 70 9.70 2.43 -2.42
N LYS A 71 10.00 3.23 -3.45
CA LYS A 71 10.67 2.73 -4.66
C LYS A 71 12.04 2.10 -4.37
N GLU A 72 12.86 2.76 -3.56
CA GLU A 72 14.19 2.27 -3.19
C GLU A 72 14.10 1.03 -2.29
N THR A 73 13.23 1.07 -1.29
CA THR A 73 12.98 -0.04 -0.36
C THR A 73 12.45 -1.25 -1.13
N LEU A 74 11.51 -1.06 -2.04
CA LEU A 74 10.91 -2.13 -2.83
C LEU A 74 11.72 -2.48 -4.08
N SER A 75 12.96 -2.00 -4.23
CA SER A 75 13.79 -2.26 -5.41
C SER A 75 14.04 -3.75 -5.70
N SER A 76 14.00 -4.61 -4.69
CA SER A 76 14.10 -6.07 -4.86
C SER A 76 12.78 -6.73 -5.29
N ILE A 77 11.67 -5.99 -5.23
CA ILE A 77 10.33 -6.38 -5.69
C ILE A 77 10.09 -5.68 -7.03
N THR A 78 10.27 -6.42 -8.11
CA THR A 78 10.20 -5.86 -9.47
C THR A 78 8.77 -5.49 -9.87
N SER A 79 7.74 -6.09 -9.26
CA SER A 79 6.35 -5.80 -9.59
C SER A 79 5.36 -6.20 -8.47
N SER A 80 4.19 -5.57 -8.48
CA SER A 80 3.05 -5.91 -7.61
C SER A 80 2.43 -7.29 -7.87
N ILE A 81 2.90 -8.06 -8.85
CA ILE A 81 2.41 -9.43 -9.12
C ILE A 81 3.35 -10.51 -8.57
N ASP A 82 4.44 -10.11 -7.89
CA ASP A 82 5.43 -11.04 -7.33
C ASP A 82 4.76 -12.01 -6.32
N PRO A 83 4.83 -13.34 -6.52
CA PRO A 83 4.18 -14.29 -5.61
C PRO A 83 4.73 -14.24 -4.18
N ASP A 84 5.98 -13.80 -4.00
CA ASP A 84 6.63 -13.65 -2.70
C ASP A 84 6.56 -12.21 -2.17
N PHE A 85 5.70 -11.35 -2.73
CA PHE A 85 5.61 -9.92 -2.41
C PHE A 85 5.53 -9.66 -0.90
N THR A 86 4.67 -10.38 -0.18
CA THR A 86 4.50 -10.21 1.28
C THR A 86 5.72 -10.67 2.06
N THR A 87 6.32 -11.81 1.69
CA THR A 87 7.54 -12.34 2.32
C THR A 87 8.72 -11.38 2.13
N LYS A 88 8.89 -10.87 0.91
CA LYS A 88 9.93 -9.88 0.59
C LYS A 88 9.69 -8.58 1.36
N LEU A 89 8.46 -8.08 1.40
CA LEU A 89 8.10 -6.91 2.20
C LEU A 89 8.48 -7.06 3.67
N SER A 90 8.11 -8.19 4.28
CA SER A 90 8.46 -8.48 5.68
C SER A 90 9.96 -8.59 5.93
N THR A 91 10.75 -8.93 4.91
CA THR A 91 12.22 -9.03 5.02
C THR A 91 12.88 -7.66 4.88
N ILE A 92 12.31 -6.77 4.08
CA ILE A 92 12.95 -5.50 3.71
C ILE A 92 12.51 -4.35 4.64
N LEU A 93 11.27 -4.36 5.11
CA LEU A 93 10.79 -3.34 6.04
C LEU A 93 11.36 -3.61 7.43
N PRO A 94 12.18 -2.70 7.99
CA PRO A 94 12.79 -2.93 9.29
C PRO A 94 11.70 -2.97 10.36
N SER A 95 11.57 -4.10 11.05
CA SER A 95 10.88 -4.14 12.34
C SER A 95 11.61 -3.20 13.30
N SER A 96 10.91 -2.22 13.88
CA SER A 96 11.51 -1.27 14.83
C SER A 96 12.35 -2.01 15.88
N PRO A 97 13.58 -1.55 16.20
CA PRO A 97 14.32 -2.14 17.30
C PRO A 97 13.51 -1.98 18.59
N PRO A 98 13.51 -2.96 19.51
CA PRO A 98 12.96 -2.75 20.84
C PRO A 98 13.71 -1.55 21.45
N ASN A 99 12.97 -0.55 21.92
CA ASN A 99 13.54 0.62 22.58
C ASN A 99 14.66 0.17 23.53
N PRO A 100 15.91 0.68 23.41
CA PRO A 100 16.92 0.40 24.39
C PRO A 100 16.42 0.91 25.76
N PRO A 101 16.66 0.18 26.86
CA PRO A 101 16.31 0.68 28.18
C PRO A 101 17.03 2.01 28.39
N VAL A 102 16.26 3.07 28.63
CA VAL A 102 16.79 4.39 29.01
C VAL A 102 17.61 4.19 30.29
N ALA A 103 18.93 4.19 30.16
CA ALA A 103 19.81 4.23 31.32
C ALA A 103 19.66 5.61 31.99
N PRO A 104 19.37 5.69 33.30
CA PRO A 104 19.30 6.97 33.99
C PRO A 104 20.71 7.52 34.18
N GLY A 105 21.03 8.64 33.53
CA GLY A 105 22.15 9.51 33.96
C GLY A 105 23.25 9.78 32.95
N ALA A 106 22.95 10.29 31.75
CA ALA A 106 23.95 10.97 30.93
C ALA A 106 23.63 12.47 30.84
N SER A 107 24.44 13.27 31.54
CA SER A 107 24.45 14.74 31.49
C SER A 107 24.92 15.23 30.11
N PRO A 108 24.47 16.39 29.61
CA PRO A 108 24.94 16.92 28.34
C PRO A 108 26.30 17.62 28.51
N GLU A 109 27.34 17.11 27.86
CA GLU A 109 28.63 17.79 27.65
C GLU A 109 28.54 18.69 26.40
N PRO A 110 29.07 19.93 26.40
CA PRO A 110 28.99 20.83 25.25
C PRO A 110 30.19 20.69 24.31
N ASP A 111 29.96 20.54 23.01
CA ASP A 111 31.02 20.55 21.97
C ASP A 111 31.34 21.96 21.43
N PRO A 112 32.60 22.24 21.01
CA PRO A 112 33.06 23.52 20.42
C PRO A 112 32.87 23.59 18.88
N PRO A 113 33.01 24.77 18.25
CA PRO A 113 32.65 24.96 16.84
C PRO A 113 33.83 24.67 15.89
N GLY A 114 33.57 23.89 14.84
CA GLY A 114 34.52 23.68 13.73
C GLY A 114 33.87 22.95 12.56
N ALA A 115 33.79 23.63 11.42
CA ALA A 115 33.09 23.17 10.22
C ALA A 115 33.75 21.93 9.57
N THR A 116 32.94 20.96 9.13
CA THR A 116 33.29 20.03 8.05
C THR A 116 32.02 19.55 7.35
N GLU A 117 32.04 19.52 6.02
CA GLU A 117 30.97 19.10 5.12
C GLU A 117 30.25 17.83 5.57
N GLN A 118 28.92 17.91 5.66
CA GLN A 118 28.07 16.82 6.07
C GLN A 118 27.59 16.05 4.82
N PRO A 119 27.78 14.72 4.72
CA PRO A 119 27.16 13.90 3.67
C PRO A 119 25.63 14.02 3.73
N PRO A 120 24.88 13.65 2.66
CA PRO A 120 23.43 13.82 2.61
C PRO A 120 22.80 13.28 3.88
N ARG A 121 22.24 14.20 4.69
CA ARG A 121 21.59 13.86 5.96
C ARG A 121 20.47 12.87 5.65
N LEU A 122 20.56 11.65 6.21
CA LEU A 122 19.39 10.82 6.38
C LEU A 122 18.30 11.66 7.10
N PRO A 123 17.02 11.48 6.75
CA PRO A 123 15.95 12.29 7.32
C PRO A 123 16.02 12.22 8.85
N SER A 124 16.01 13.40 9.47
CA SER A 124 15.89 13.59 10.91
C SER A 124 14.74 12.74 11.43
N VAL A 125 14.90 12.14 12.62
CA VAL A 125 13.84 11.33 13.28
C VAL A 125 12.51 12.10 13.38
N ASP A 126 12.55 13.44 13.39
CA ASP A 126 11.39 14.34 13.37
C ASP A 126 10.56 14.35 12.06
N ASP A 127 11.08 13.84 10.93
CA ASP A 127 10.37 13.79 9.63
C ASP A 127 9.75 12.41 9.34
N SER A 128 9.87 11.48 10.30
CA SER A 128 9.28 10.14 10.22
C SER A 128 8.02 10.06 11.07
N LEU A 129 6.96 9.44 10.53
CA LEU A 129 5.73 9.21 11.27
C LEU A 129 5.44 7.72 11.34
N GLU A 130 4.96 7.34 12.51
CA GLU A 130 4.40 6.02 12.74
C GLU A 130 3.25 5.77 11.76
N THR A 131 3.48 4.88 10.80
CA THR A 131 2.59 4.60 9.68
C THR A 131 2.25 3.12 9.70
N SER A 132 0.96 2.80 9.67
CA SER A 132 0.51 1.41 9.57
C SER A 132 0.50 0.96 8.11
N LEU A 133 1.05 -0.22 7.86
CA LEU A 133 1.16 -0.81 6.53
C LEU A 133 0.20 -2.00 6.41
N TYR A 134 -0.47 -2.08 5.28
CA TYR A 134 -1.37 -3.18 4.93
C TYR A 134 -1.12 -3.62 3.49
N VAL A 135 -1.47 -4.86 3.19
CA VAL A 135 -1.52 -5.39 1.82
C VAL A 135 -2.96 -5.72 1.49
N LEU A 136 -3.39 -5.27 0.31
CA LEU A 136 -4.65 -5.65 -0.30
C LEU A 136 -4.39 -6.34 -1.63
N THR A 137 -4.97 -7.52 -1.84
CA THR A 137 -4.91 -8.16 -3.16
C THR A 137 -6.12 -7.75 -4.01
N ALA A 138 -5.85 -7.18 -5.18
CA ALA A 138 -6.82 -7.01 -6.26
C ALA A 138 -6.59 -8.06 -7.35
N PHE A 139 -7.63 -8.46 -8.07
CA PHE A 139 -7.53 -9.47 -9.12
C PHE A 139 -7.80 -8.87 -10.49
N SER A 140 -7.03 -9.27 -11.49
CA SER A 140 -7.24 -8.86 -12.88
C SER A 140 -7.33 -10.07 -13.81
N SER A 141 -7.76 -9.83 -15.05
CA SER A 141 -7.72 -10.82 -16.13
C SER A 141 -6.37 -10.92 -16.83
N PHE A 142 -5.36 -10.16 -16.38
CA PHE A 142 -4.04 -10.08 -17.01
C PHE A 142 -2.92 -10.44 -16.02
N PRO A 143 -1.98 -11.31 -16.41
CA PRO A 143 -0.84 -11.68 -15.57
C PRO A 143 0.26 -10.60 -15.53
N HIS A 144 0.17 -9.55 -16.33
CA HIS A 144 1.18 -8.50 -16.45
C HIS A 144 0.75 -7.24 -15.69
N PRO A 145 1.70 -6.34 -15.35
CA PRO A 145 1.37 -5.05 -14.75
C PRO A 145 0.33 -4.26 -15.56
N LEU A 146 -0.55 -3.56 -14.86
CA LEU A 146 -1.70 -2.88 -15.47
C LEU A 146 -1.39 -1.46 -15.97
N LEU A 147 -0.30 -0.85 -15.49
CA LEU A 147 0.08 0.53 -15.81
C LEU A 147 1.22 0.58 -16.84
N SER A 148 1.05 -0.10 -17.96
CA SER A 148 2.04 -0.10 -19.04
C SER A 148 2.05 1.20 -19.86
N ASP A 149 0.98 1.99 -19.76
CA ASP A 149 0.79 3.25 -20.49
C ASP A 149 0.48 4.38 -19.49
N PRO A 150 1.17 5.54 -19.56
CA PRO A 150 0.94 6.68 -18.67
C PRO A 150 -0.47 7.25 -18.72
N ASP A 151 -1.22 7.08 -19.82
CA ASP A 151 -2.59 7.59 -19.96
C ASP A 151 -3.66 6.59 -19.48
N SER A 152 -3.25 5.37 -19.11
CA SER A 152 -4.17 4.34 -18.61
C SER A 152 -4.69 4.66 -17.21
N THR A 153 -6.01 4.57 -17.05
CA THR A 153 -6.66 4.67 -15.73
C THR A 153 -7.02 3.28 -15.21
N LEU A 154 -7.01 3.08 -13.89
CA LEU A 154 -7.47 1.82 -13.30
C LEU A 154 -8.93 1.91 -12.90
N GLN A 155 -9.71 0.93 -13.37
CA GLN A 155 -11.09 0.73 -12.97
C GLN A 155 -11.20 -0.42 -11.99
N TRP A 156 -12.09 -0.25 -11.02
CA TRP A 156 -12.25 -1.16 -9.90
C TRP A 156 -13.68 -1.70 -9.86
N ARG A 157 -13.85 -2.91 -9.33
CA ARG A 157 -15.15 -3.53 -9.11
C ARG A 157 -15.05 -4.55 -7.97
N TRP A 158 -16.08 -4.70 -7.16
CA TRP A 158 -16.12 -5.80 -6.19
C TRP A 158 -16.88 -7.00 -6.74
N HIS A 159 -16.51 -8.19 -6.28
CA HIS A 159 -17.18 -9.45 -6.61
C HIS A 159 -17.25 -10.36 -5.39
N LYS A 160 -18.36 -11.07 -5.20
CA LYS A 160 -18.56 -12.02 -4.10
C LYS A 160 -18.66 -13.46 -4.61
N PRO A 161 -17.56 -14.23 -4.63
CA PRO A 161 -17.55 -15.57 -5.22
C PRO A 161 -18.43 -16.58 -4.47
N SER A 162 -18.59 -16.40 -3.16
CA SER A 162 -19.35 -17.30 -2.28
C SER A 162 -20.86 -17.08 -2.32
N SER A 163 -21.33 -16.08 -3.07
CA SER A 163 -22.76 -15.79 -3.16
C SER A 163 -23.43 -16.74 -4.16
N PRO A 164 -24.56 -17.40 -3.78
CA PRO A 164 -25.32 -18.23 -4.71
C PRO A 164 -25.90 -17.44 -5.89
N TYR A 165 -26.09 -16.13 -5.70
CA TYR A 165 -26.33 -15.17 -6.75
C TYR A 165 -24.98 -14.53 -7.06
N VAL A 166 -24.36 -14.85 -8.19
CA VAL A 166 -23.08 -14.23 -8.60
C VAL A 166 -23.26 -12.71 -8.61
N GLN A 167 -22.87 -12.07 -7.52
CA GLN A 167 -23.09 -10.65 -7.26
C GLN A 167 -21.77 -9.93 -7.38
N ALA A 168 -21.82 -8.84 -8.13
CA ALA A 168 -20.70 -7.97 -8.35
C ALA A 168 -21.19 -6.55 -8.60
N GLY A 169 -20.44 -5.57 -8.12
CA GLY A 169 -20.77 -4.15 -8.27
C GLY A 169 -20.65 -3.66 -9.71
N GLN A 170 -20.59 -2.34 -9.90
CA GLN A 170 -20.25 -1.74 -11.19
C GLN A 170 -18.74 -1.46 -11.28
N TRP A 171 -18.21 -1.41 -12.50
CA TRP A 171 -16.88 -0.85 -12.72
C TRP A 171 -16.90 0.65 -12.44
N ARG A 172 -15.98 1.15 -11.64
CA ARG A 172 -15.85 2.57 -11.31
C ARG A 172 -14.40 3.02 -11.30
N ASP A 173 -14.21 4.29 -11.64
CA ASP A 173 -12.96 4.99 -11.44
C ASP A 173 -12.91 5.38 -9.95
N GLY A 174 -11.94 4.83 -9.22
CA GLY A 174 -11.80 5.02 -7.78
C GLY A 174 -12.24 3.82 -6.94
N VAL A 175 -11.30 3.34 -6.13
CA VAL A 175 -11.48 2.23 -5.19
C VAL A 175 -12.47 2.54 -4.07
N GLU A 176 -12.60 3.81 -3.66
CA GLU A 176 -13.50 4.24 -2.58
C GLU A 176 -14.95 3.86 -2.83
N ARG A 177 -15.48 4.29 -3.97
CA ARG A 177 -16.87 4.04 -4.36
C ARG A 177 -17.17 2.54 -4.50
N VAL A 178 -16.16 1.76 -4.86
CA VAL A 178 -16.29 0.30 -4.98
C VAL A 178 -16.30 -0.36 -3.61
N VAL A 179 -15.46 0.10 -2.68
CA VAL A 179 -15.42 -0.39 -1.30
C VAL A 179 -16.73 -0.03 -0.58
N GLU A 180 -17.20 1.21 -0.70
CA GLU A 180 -18.48 1.65 -0.14
C GLU A 180 -19.65 0.81 -0.68
N ASP A 181 -19.75 0.66 -2.01
CA ASP A 181 -20.78 -0.15 -2.63
C ASP A 181 -20.75 -1.61 -2.17
N ALA A 182 -19.55 -2.17 -1.99
CA ALA A 182 -19.36 -3.53 -1.48
C ALA A 182 -19.76 -3.65 0.00
N GLU A 183 -19.45 -2.65 0.82
CA GLU A 183 -19.83 -2.64 2.24
C GLU A 183 -21.34 -2.75 2.40
N TRP A 184 -22.10 -1.96 1.61
CA TRP A 184 -23.56 -1.95 1.66
C TRP A 184 -24.22 -3.15 1.00
N ASN A 185 -23.71 -3.62 -0.14
CA ASN A 185 -24.41 -4.63 -0.96
C ASN A 185 -23.84 -6.04 -0.82
N SER A 186 -22.56 -6.17 -0.45
CA SER A 186 -21.85 -7.44 -0.43
C SER A 186 -21.65 -7.98 0.98
N GLY A 187 -21.46 -7.10 1.96
CA GLY A 187 -21.06 -7.48 3.32
C GLY A 187 -19.61 -7.93 3.37
N ARG A 188 -19.34 -9.15 3.87
CA ARG A 188 -17.98 -9.70 4.02
C ARG A 188 -17.62 -10.73 2.94
N GLY A 189 -16.32 -10.94 2.75
CA GLY A 189 -15.76 -12.01 1.92
C GLY A 189 -15.78 -11.71 0.42
N TRP A 190 -15.95 -10.44 0.04
CA TRP A 190 -15.82 -10.01 -1.34
C TRP A 190 -14.35 -9.78 -1.73
N ARG A 191 -14.09 -9.82 -3.03
CA ARG A 191 -12.79 -9.59 -3.65
C ARG A 191 -12.82 -8.32 -4.49
N LEU A 192 -11.70 -7.60 -4.46
CA LEU A 192 -11.51 -6.44 -5.32
C LEU A 192 -10.99 -6.90 -6.68
N LEU A 193 -11.62 -6.45 -7.75
CA LEU A 193 -11.21 -6.65 -9.12
C LEU A 193 -10.68 -5.34 -9.68
N VAL A 194 -9.70 -5.43 -10.58
CA VAL A 194 -9.07 -4.28 -11.23
C VAL A 194 -8.85 -4.57 -12.72
N ARG A 195 -9.00 -3.54 -13.54
CA ARG A 195 -8.68 -3.57 -14.98
C ARG A 195 -8.21 -2.19 -15.44
N VAL A 196 -7.64 -2.16 -16.64
CA VAL A 196 -7.36 -0.90 -17.35
C VAL A 196 -8.66 -0.35 -17.93
N GLY A 197 -8.95 0.92 -17.65
CA GLY A 197 -9.99 1.71 -18.30
C GLY A 197 -9.47 2.25 -19.63
N VAL A 198 -10.32 2.18 -20.65
CA VAL A 198 -10.11 2.77 -21.98
C VAL A 198 -10.98 4.00 -22.09
#